data_AF-A0A925TJ22-F1
#
_entry.id   AF-A0A925TJ22-F1
#
_cell.length_a   1.000
_cell.length_b   1.000
_cell.length_c   1.000
_cell.angle_alpha   90.00
_cell.angle_beta   90.00
_cell.angle_gamma   90.00
#
_symmetry.space_group_name_H-M   'P 1'
#
loop_
_entity.id
_entity.type
_entity.pdbx_description
1 polymer ?
#
loop_
_entity_poly.entity_id
_entity_poly.type
_entity_poly.pdbx_seq_one_letter_code
_entity_poly.pdbx_strand_id
1 'polypeptide(L)' 'EVLKTAPKRAFDQLRFQRAIELMTDPALKLSAVSDACGFESQSAFSRAFKAKFGCAPETWRG' A
#
# COMPACT_ATOMS: atom_id res chain seq x y z
N GLU A 1 2.27 27.48 5.47
CA GLU A 1 2.52 26.21 4.74
C GLU A 1 2.67 25.03 5.70
N VAL A 2 1.61 24.67 6.42
CA VAL A 2 1.65 23.54 7.36
C VAL A 2 0.68 22.52 6.80
N LEU A 3 1.19 21.40 6.25
CA LEU A 3 0.45 20.13 5.99
C LEU A 3 1.20 19.18 5.02
N LYS A 4 2.39 19.51 4.50
CA LYS A 4 3.04 18.66 3.49
C LYS A 4 3.71 17.38 4.04
N THR A 5 3.93 17.26 5.36
CA THR A 5 4.79 16.19 5.91
C THR A 5 4.21 15.42 7.12
N ALA A 6 3.13 15.88 7.74
CA ALA A 6 2.66 15.35 9.04
C ALA A 6 1.39 14.43 9.04
N PRO A 7 0.48 14.44 8.04
CA PRO A 7 -0.64 13.49 8.01
C PRO A 7 -0.33 12.20 7.24
N LYS A 8 0.46 12.28 6.16
CA LYS A 8 0.71 11.17 5.22
C LYS A 8 1.17 9.89 5.92
N ARG A 9 2.13 9.98 6.86
CA ARG A 9 2.70 8.81 7.55
C ARG A 9 1.71 8.07 8.43
N ALA A 10 0.82 8.78 9.11
CA ALA A 10 -0.24 8.16 9.93
C ALA A 10 -1.29 7.48 9.05
N PHE A 11 -1.66 8.12 7.93
CA PHE A 11 -2.56 7.52 6.95
C PHE A 11 -1.95 6.28 6.27
N ASP A 12 -0.65 6.28 6.00
CA ASP A 12 0.02 5.15 5.37
C ASP A 12 -0.08 3.87 6.22
N GLN A 13 -0.04 3.99 7.55
CA GLN A 13 -0.19 2.82 8.43
C GLN A 13 -1.56 2.16 8.31
N LEU A 14 -2.65 2.96 8.30
CA LEU A 14 -4.01 2.45 8.08
C LEU A 14 -4.18 1.86 6.67
N ARG A 15 -3.61 2.51 5.66
CA ARG A 15 -3.65 2.04 4.26
C ARG A 15 -2.94 0.70 4.11
N PHE A 16 -1.81 0.51 4.79
CA PHE A 16 -1.07 -0.75 4.74
C PHE A 16 -1.74 -1.86 5.52
N GLN A 17 -2.40 -1.57 6.65
CA GLN A 17 -3.20 -2.57 7.36
C GLN A 17 -4.28 -3.15 6.44
N ARG A 18 -5.00 -2.27 5.74
CA ARG A 18 -6.01 -2.68 4.76
C ARG A 18 -5.39 -3.44 3.58
N ALA A 19 -4.22 -3.01 3.10
CA ALA A 19 -3.55 -3.68 2.00
C ALA A 19 -3.18 -5.12 2.35
N ILE A 20 -2.67 -5.37 3.56
CA ILE A 20 -2.31 -6.71 4.04
C ILE A 20 -3.53 -7.61 4.08
N GLU A 21 -4.67 -7.14 4.59
CA GLU A 21 -5.93 -7.88 4.58
C GLU A 21 -6.36 -8.26 3.15
N LEU A 22 -6.35 -7.30 2.22
CA LEU A 22 -6.76 -7.54 0.84
C LEU A 22 -5.80 -8.46 0.09
N MET A 23 -4.50 -8.46 0.44
CA MET A 23 -3.50 -9.33 -0.18
C MET A 23 -3.59 -10.80 0.26
N THR A 24 -4.42 -11.12 1.26
CA THR A 24 -4.69 -12.53 1.64
C THR A 24 -5.54 -13.25 0.59
N ASP A 25 -6.25 -12.52 -0.27
CA ASP A 25 -7.01 -13.07 -1.38
C ASP A 25 -6.16 -13.05 -2.69
N PRO A 26 -5.70 -14.20 -3.19
CA PRO A 26 -4.91 -14.27 -4.41
C PRO A 26 -5.70 -13.89 -5.68
N ALA A 27 -7.03 -13.86 -5.63
CA ALA A 27 -7.86 -13.42 -6.75
C ALA A 27 -7.85 -11.90 -6.93
N LEU A 28 -7.51 -11.12 -5.90
CA LEU A 28 -7.46 -9.67 -5.97
C LEU A 28 -6.16 -9.20 -6.64
N LYS A 29 -6.27 -8.44 -7.74
CA LYS A 29 -5.11 -7.84 -8.39
C LYS A 29 -4.45 -6.75 -7.53
N LEU A 30 -3.14 -6.60 -7.65
CA LEU A 30 -2.39 -5.52 -6.97
C LEU A 30 -2.87 -4.11 -7.32
N SER A 31 -3.35 -3.90 -8.55
CA SER A 31 -4.01 -2.66 -8.95
C SER A 31 -5.27 -2.39 -8.11
N ALA A 32 -6.13 -3.39 -7.94
CA ALA A 32 -7.34 -3.26 -7.12
C ALA A 32 -7.01 -3.01 -5.63
N VAL A 33 -5.95 -3.65 -5.11
CA VAL A 33 -5.47 -3.39 -3.74
C VAL A 33 -4.94 -1.96 -3.61
N SER A 34 -4.16 -1.48 -4.59
CA SER A 34 -3.69 -0.10 -4.65
C SER A 34 -4.86 0.90 -4.61
N ASP A 35 -5.86 0.69 -5.45
CA ASP A 35 -7.02 1.58 -5.57
C ASP A 35 -7.84 1.58 -4.27
N ALA A 36 -8.09 0.40 -3.68
CA ALA A 36 -8.80 0.25 -2.41
C ALA A 36 -8.04 0.90 -1.22
N CYS A 37 -6.72 0.97 -1.30
CA CYS A 37 -5.87 1.65 -0.33
C CYS A 37 -5.60 3.13 -0.69
N GLY A 38 -6.23 3.67 -1.73
CA GLY A 38 -6.15 5.08 -2.14
C GLY A 38 -4.81 5.50 -2.75
N PHE A 39 -4.04 4.57 -3.31
CA PHE A 39 -2.82 4.89 -4.05
C PHE A 39 -3.16 5.30 -5.49
N GLU A 40 -2.37 6.22 -6.05
CA GLU A 40 -2.55 6.71 -7.43
C GLU A 40 -2.31 5.63 -8.50
N SER A 41 -1.56 4.58 -8.16
CA SER A 41 -1.21 3.49 -9.06
C SER A 41 -0.60 2.31 -8.30
N GLN A 42 -0.68 1.11 -8.90
CA GLN A 42 0.03 -0.07 -8.42
C GLN A 42 1.52 0.20 -8.20
N SER A 43 2.18 0.95 -9.09
CA SER A 43 3.60 1.27 -8.94
C SER A 43 3.87 2.19 -7.76
N ALA A 44 2.99 3.15 -7.45
CA ALA A 44 3.10 3.98 -6.25
C ALA A 44 2.89 3.14 -4.97
N PHE A 45 1.90 2.26 -4.97
CA PHE A 45 1.68 1.30 -3.89
C PHE A 45 2.91 0.41 -3.67
N SER A 46 3.45 -0.24 -4.71
CA SER A 46 4.60 -1.15 -4.58
C SER A 46 5.85 -0.44 -4.05
N ARG A 47 6.12 0.80 -4.48
CA ARG A 47 7.22 1.61 -3.95
C ARG A 47 7.04 1.91 -2.47
N ALA A 48 5.84 2.35 -2.07
CA ALA A 48 5.53 2.69 -0.68
C ALA A 48 5.54 1.44 0.22
N PHE A 49 4.97 0.33 -0.25
CA PHE A 49 4.94 -0.95 0.45
C PHE A 49 6.36 -1.48 0.67
N LYS A 50 7.21 -1.49 -0.36
CA LYS A 50 8.61 -1.90 -0.24
C LYS A 50 9.39 -1.01 0.72
N ALA A 51 9.17 0.30 0.69
CA ALA A 51 9.80 1.21 1.64
C ALA A 51 9.38 0.94 3.11
N LYS A 52 8.17 0.43 3.33
CA LYS A 52 7.62 0.13 4.66
C LYS A 52 7.98 -1.27 5.18
N PHE A 53 7.92 -2.30 4.31
CA PHE A 53 8.02 -3.71 4.68
C PHE A 53 9.31 -4.40 4.19
N GLY A 54 10.13 -3.72 3.40
CA GLY A 54 11.42 -4.23 2.91
C GLY A 54 11.32 -5.13 1.67
N CYS A 55 10.13 -5.62 1.30
CA CYS A 55 9.90 -6.43 0.10
C CYS A 55 8.76 -5.88 -0.76
N ALA A 56 8.71 -6.27 -2.03
CA ALA A 56 7.62 -5.89 -2.91
C ALA A 56 6.33 -6.65 -2.53
N PRO A 57 5.14 -6.06 -2.73
CA PRO A 57 3.88 -6.72 -2.39
C PRO A 57 3.61 -7.98 -3.23
N GLU A 58 4.21 -8.11 -4.42
CA GLU A 58 4.23 -9.34 -5.22
C GLU A 58 4.95 -10.47 -4.47
N THR A 59 6.15 -10.18 -3.96
CA THR A 59 6.94 -11.12 -3.15
C THR A 59 6.26 -11.46 -1.82
N TRP A 60 5.51 -10.52 -1.24
CA TRP A 60 4.76 -10.75 -0.01
C TRP A 60 3.66 -11.80 -0.19
N ARG A 61 2.99 -11.83 -1.35
CA ARG A 61 1.89 -12.76 -1.62
C ARG A 61 2.34 -14.19 -1.91
N GLY A 62 3.54 -14.36 -2.46
CA GLY A 62 4.02 -15.65 -2.97
C GLY A 62 3.68 -15.86 -4.44
#